data_AF-A0A8T0UM51-F1
#
_entry.id   AF-A0A8T0UM51-F1
#
_cell.length_a   1.000
_cell.length_b   1.000
_cell.length_c   1.000
_cell.angle_alpha   90.00
_cell.angle_beta   90.00
_cell.angle_gamma   90.00
#
_symmetry.space_group_name_H-M   'P 1'
#
loop_
_entity.id
_entity.type
_entity.pdbx_description
1 polymer ?
#
loop_
_entity_poly.entity_id
_entity_poly.type
_entity_poly.pdbx_seq_one_letter_code
_entity_poly.pdbx_strand_id
1 'polypeptide(L)'
;MWQRQSNLQMINISMNYFTGQLPMDISSVFPNLTVLDASYNNISGHLPPSLCNINDLEFVDLSNNKLTGEVPACLFTDCGLEFLRLSNNSLGGPIFGGANNLSISGTIYLDSNYFEGPLPNNLSGDVEIMDFRDNKLSGELDVSFWNIPSLEFLSVASNGLTGQIYPMICKLIRLEYLDISNNNFEGSIPNCSSKLMLYFLNMSSNTLSGFPSHFFNSSNVEVLDIRYNRFMGSLDWIQHLYKIKLLLLGGNMFEGHISAELCHLRYLNIIDLSHNRLSGSLPPCIGAIPFGYHTDDDVHLFMFYDVALDVGLSSMDYNDPLFNYDVNYVHQGFTFSTKGNIYTYSRGFYSIMSGIDLSANMLSGEISWEMGNLSHVKSLNLSHNFFIGQIPATFANMSTIESLDLSHNELSGPIPLKLTQMSSLEVFSVA
;
A
#
# COMPACT_ATOMS: atom_id res chain seq x y z
N MET A 1 -27.05 16.62 -26.76
CA MET A 1 -26.28 17.74 -27.33
C MET A 1 -25.99 18.70 -26.21
N TRP A 2 -24.72 18.91 -25.88
CA TRP A 2 -24.30 19.89 -24.89
C TRP A 2 -24.56 21.31 -25.43
N GLN A 3 -24.96 22.24 -24.57
CA GLN A 3 -25.23 23.63 -24.93
C GLN A 3 -24.29 24.52 -24.15
N ARG A 4 -23.82 25.62 -24.75
CA ARG A 4 -22.88 26.54 -24.12
C ARG A 4 -23.43 27.09 -22.80
N GLN A 5 -22.67 26.94 -21.72
CA GLN A 5 -22.96 27.50 -20.40
C GLN A 5 -21.77 28.32 -19.92
N SER A 6 -21.81 29.65 -20.11
CA SER A 6 -20.70 30.53 -19.78
C SER A 6 -20.51 30.81 -18.28
N ASN A 7 -21.53 30.54 -17.46
CA ASN A 7 -21.46 30.79 -16.02
C ASN A 7 -21.20 29.52 -15.21
N LEU A 8 -21.16 28.35 -15.87
CA LEU A 8 -21.02 27.08 -15.19
C LEU A 8 -19.55 26.85 -14.81
N GLN A 9 -19.28 26.78 -13.51
CA GLN A 9 -17.94 26.57 -12.95
C GLN A 9 -17.74 25.14 -12.42
N MET A 10 -18.83 24.44 -12.12
CA MET A 10 -18.78 23.08 -11.61
C MET A 10 -19.74 22.18 -12.36
N ILE A 11 -19.24 21.01 -12.75
CA ILE A 11 -20.02 19.87 -13.18
C ILE A 11 -19.69 18.73 -12.23
N ASN A 12 -20.66 18.33 -11.43
CA ASN A 12 -20.64 17.05 -10.72
C ASN A 12 -21.82 16.20 -11.22
N ILE A 13 -21.49 15.09 -11.88
CA ILE A 13 -22.45 14.08 -12.34
C ILE A 13 -22.03 12.68 -11.90
N SER A 14 -21.16 12.56 -10.88
CA SER A 14 -20.57 11.28 -10.49
C SER A 14 -21.56 10.29 -9.89
N MET A 15 -21.16 9.03 -9.80
CA MET A 15 -21.93 7.94 -9.20
C MET A 15 -23.30 7.74 -9.85
N ASN A 16 -23.33 7.77 -11.18
CA ASN A 16 -24.53 7.62 -11.97
C ASN A 16 -24.32 6.55 -13.06
N TYR A 17 -25.31 6.40 -13.95
CA TYR A 17 -25.23 5.50 -15.10
C TYR A 17 -25.14 6.28 -16.42
N PHE A 18 -24.58 7.49 -16.43
CA PHE A 18 -24.48 8.31 -17.64
C PHE A 18 -23.61 7.62 -18.69
N THR A 19 -24.06 7.72 -19.95
CA THR A 19 -23.40 7.14 -21.12
C THR A 19 -23.08 8.24 -22.13
N GLY A 20 -22.41 7.88 -23.23
CA GLY A 20 -22.03 8.84 -24.28
C GLY A 20 -20.58 9.24 -24.18
N GLN A 21 -20.25 10.43 -24.68
CA GLN A 21 -18.89 10.97 -24.76
C GLN A 21 -18.85 12.41 -24.26
N LEU A 22 -17.71 12.83 -23.72
CA LEU A 22 -17.44 14.24 -23.47
C LEU A 22 -17.36 15.01 -24.81
N PRO A 23 -17.85 16.26 -24.87
CA PRO A 23 -17.79 17.05 -26.10
C PRO A 23 -16.33 17.36 -26.48
N MET A 24 -15.95 17.15 -27.74
CA MET A 24 -14.58 17.40 -28.21
C MET A 24 -14.18 18.89 -28.16
N ASP A 25 -15.17 19.77 -28.12
CA ASP A 25 -15.08 21.23 -28.00
C ASP A 25 -15.49 21.71 -26.59
N ILE A 26 -15.21 20.93 -25.54
CA ILE A 26 -15.67 21.21 -24.17
C ILE A 26 -15.34 22.61 -23.66
N SER A 27 -14.20 23.20 -24.02
CA SER A 27 -13.87 24.59 -23.66
C SER A 27 -14.80 25.63 -24.30
N SER A 28 -15.37 25.35 -25.46
CA SER A 28 -16.37 26.25 -26.07
C SER A 28 -17.73 26.11 -25.38
N VAL A 29 -18.03 24.92 -24.84
CA VAL A 29 -19.27 24.62 -24.13
C VAL A 29 -19.22 25.16 -22.69
N PHE A 30 -18.12 24.93 -21.97
CA PHE A 30 -17.92 25.29 -20.56
C PHE A 30 -16.61 26.07 -20.39
N PRO A 31 -16.56 27.34 -20.85
CA PRO A 31 -15.30 28.10 -20.91
C PRO A 31 -14.73 28.49 -19.53
N ASN A 32 -15.54 28.45 -18.47
CA ASN A 32 -15.17 28.90 -17.12
C ASN A 32 -15.26 27.73 -16.12
N LEU A 33 -15.07 26.50 -16.58
CA LEU A 33 -15.16 25.31 -15.74
C LEU A 33 -13.93 25.20 -14.83
N THR A 34 -14.15 25.03 -13.54
CA THR A 34 -13.12 24.81 -12.52
C THR A 34 -13.09 23.37 -12.04
N VAL A 35 -14.27 22.76 -11.89
CA VAL A 35 -14.43 21.40 -11.39
C VAL A 35 -15.22 20.55 -12.38
N LEU A 36 -14.61 19.46 -12.83
CA LEU A 36 -15.26 18.41 -13.61
C LEU A 36 -15.16 17.07 -12.87
N ASP A 37 -16.23 16.68 -12.20
CA ASP A 37 -16.39 15.32 -11.70
C ASP A 37 -17.49 14.59 -12.48
N ALA A 38 -17.07 13.56 -13.20
CA ALA A 38 -17.97 12.62 -13.86
C ALA A 38 -17.60 11.16 -13.52
N SER A 39 -16.95 10.94 -12.37
CA SER A 39 -16.49 9.64 -11.92
C SER A 39 -17.63 8.64 -11.71
N TYR A 40 -17.33 7.33 -11.70
CA TYR A 40 -18.31 6.26 -11.48
C TYR A 40 -19.53 6.38 -12.40
N ASN A 41 -19.27 6.34 -13.72
CA ASN A 41 -20.29 6.38 -14.76
C ASN A 41 -19.97 5.37 -15.88
N ASN A 42 -20.68 5.45 -17.00
CA ASN A 42 -20.44 4.64 -18.19
C ASN A 42 -20.08 5.53 -19.40
N ILE A 43 -19.37 6.64 -19.16
CA ILE A 43 -18.91 7.57 -20.19
C ILE A 43 -17.77 6.89 -20.96
N SER A 44 -17.79 7.03 -22.29
CA SER A 44 -16.88 6.36 -23.22
C SER A 44 -16.24 7.37 -24.18
N GLY A 45 -15.36 6.90 -25.06
CA GLY A 45 -14.68 7.74 -26.04
C GLY A 45 -13.33 8.25 -25.53
N HIS A 46 -12.80 9.30 -26.17
CA HIS A 46 -11.48 9.85 -25.88
C HIS A 46 -11.59 11.08 -24.98
N LEU A 47 -10.52 11.39 -24.24
CA LEU A 47 -10.42 12.68 -23.55
C LEU A 47 -10.26 13.81 -24.58
N PRO A 48 -11.06 14.89 -24.49
CA PRO A 48 -10.97 16.00 -25.42
C PRO A 48 -9.77 16.90 -25.10
N PRO A 49 -8.81 17.12 -26.03
CA PRO A 49 -7.68 18.01 -25.80
C PRO A 49 -8.08 19.45 -25.49
N SER A 50 -9.30 19.85 -25.88
CA SER A 50 -9.83 21.19 -25.64
C SER A 50 -10.11 21.49 -24.16
N LEU A 51 -10.04 20.49 -23.26
CA LEU A 51 -9.98 20.71 -21.80
C LEU A 51 -8.84 21.66 -21.41
N CYS A 52 -7.70 21.54 -22.10
CA CYS A 52 -6.52 22.35 -21.84
C CYS A 52 -6.68 23.83 -22.20
N ASN A 53 -7.78 24.19 -22.88
CA ASN A 53 -8.09 25.58 -23.21
C ASN A 53 -9.01 26.24 -22.17
N ILE A 54 -9.34 25.55 -21.07
CA ILE A 54 -10.12 26.09 -19.96
C ILE A 54 -9.12 26.57 -18.90
N ASN A 55 -8.96 27.89 -18.79
CA ASN A 55 -7.89 28.48 -17.98
C ASN A 55 -8.05 28.24 -16.47
N ASP A 56 -9.29 28.14 -16.00
CA ASP A 56 -9.61 28.04 -14.57
C ASP A 56 -9.84 26.59 -14.12
N LEU A 57 -9.50 25.60 -14.96
CA LEU A 57 -9.73 24.18 -14.67
C LEU A 57 -8.68 23.66 -13.68
N GLU A 58 -9.14 23.28 -12.48
CA GLU A 58 -8.28 22.89 -11.36
C GLU A 58 -8.50 21.42 -10.94
N PHE A 59 -9.73 20.93 -11.04
CA PHE A 59 -10.13 19.58 -10.61
C PHE A 59 -10.79 18.78 -11.73
N VAL A 60 -10.23 17.61 -12.03
CA VAL A 60 -10.80 16.65 -12.98
C VAL A 60 -10.80 15.25 -12.38
N ASP A 61 -11.98 14.71 -12.09
CA ASP A 61 -12.18 13.29 -11.78
C ASP A 61 -13.08 12.64 -12.84
N LEU A 62 -12.48 11.78 -13.65
CA LEU A 62 -13.15 10.97 -14.66
C LEU A 62 -12.96 9.47 -14.41
N SER A 63 -12.62 9.11 -13.18
CA SER A 63 -12.34 7.72 -12.80
C SER A 63 -13.55 6.81 -12.95
N ASN A 64 -13.31 5.49 -13.02
CA ASN A 64 -14.37 4.49 -13.06
C ASN A 64 -15.38 4.73 -14.21
N ASN A 65 -14.84 4.82 -15.44
CA ASN A 65 -15.59 5.02 -16.67
C ASN A 65 -15.08 4.05 -17.76
N LYS A 66 -15.43 4.30 -19.03
CA LYS A 66 -15.03 3.51 -20.20
C LYS A 66 -14.22 4.36 -21.20
N LEU A 67 -13.45 5.31 -20.71
CA LEU A 67 -12.61 6.16 -21.55
C LEU A 67 -11.48 5.34 -22.18
N THR A 68 -11.14 5.65 -23.43
CA THR A 68 -10.17 4.92 -24.26
C THR A 68 -9.20 5.87 -24.95
N GLY A 69 -8.11 5.33 -25.47
CA GLY A 69 -7.11 6.08 -26.22
C GLY A 69 -6.09 6.77 -25.30
N GLU A 70 -5.35 7.72 -25.86
CA GLU A 70 -4.29 8.43 -25.13
C GLU A 70 -4.84 9.61 -24.34
N VAL A 71 -4.17 9.95 -23.24
CA VAL A 71 -4.42 11.19 -22.51
C VAL A 71 -3.66 12.33 -23.20
N PRO A 72 -4.32 13.43 -23.59
CA PRO A 72 -3.65 14.59 -24.20
C PRO A 72 -2.53 15.11 -23.29
N ALA A 73 -1.31 15.22 -23.82
CA ALA A 73 -0.13 15.65 -23.05
C ALA A 73 -0.34 17.02 -22.36
N CYS A 74 -1.14 17.91 -22.97
CA CYS A 74 -1.44 19.22 -22.44
C CYS A 74 -2.14 19.20 -21.07
N LEU A 75 -2.84 18.11 -20.71
CA LEU A 75 -3.41 17.95 -19.37
C LEU A 75 -2.34 17.89 -18.29
N PHE A 76 -1.13 17.48 -18.65
CA PHE A 76 0.01 17.39 -17.74
C PHE A 76 0.94 18.60 -17.81
N THR A 77 0.99 19.33 -18.93
CA THR A 77 1.99 20.37 -19.20
C THR A 77 1.44 21.80 -19.26
N ASP A 78 0.20 21.96 -19.70
CA ASP A 78 -0.39 23.27 -20.04
C ASP A 78 -1.59 23.62 -19.17
N CYS A 79 -2.11 22.67 -18.39
CA CYS A 79 -3.22 22.88 -17.48
C CYS A 79 -2.72 23.17 -16.06
N GLY A 80 -3.30 24.19 -15.42
CA GLY A 80 -3.08 24.48 -14.00
C GLY A 80 -3.86 23.55 -13.07
N LEU A 81 -3.87 22.24 -13.36
CA LEU A 81 -4.59 21.28 -12.53
C LEU A 81 -3.89 21.09 -11.18
N GLU A 82 -4.71 20.94 -10.15
CA GLU A 82 -4.30 20.49 -8.81
C GLU A 82 -4.67 19.02 -8.60
N PHE A 83 -5.73 18.56 -9.27
CA PHE A 83 -6.23 17.21 -9.13
C PHE A 83 -6.63 16.61 -10.48
N LEU A 84 -5.96 15.52 -10.84
CA LEU A 84 -6.28 14.72 -12.01
C LEU A 84 -6.43 13.24 -11.63
N ARG A 85 -7.66 12.74 -11.67
CA ARG A 85 -7.96 11.31 -11.47
C ARG A 85 -8.62 10.71 -12.70
N LEU A 86 -7.90 9.80 -13.35
CA LEU A 86 -8.35 9.04 -14.53
C LEU A 86 -8.37 7.52 -14.27
N SER A 87 -8.25 7.13 -13.00
CA SER A 87 -8.20 5.74 -12.53
C SER A 87 -9.31 4.86 -13.09
N ASN A 88 -9.03 3.58 -13.28
CA ASN A 88 -10.03 2.57 -13.68
C ASN A 88 -10.80 2.97 -14.96
N ASN A 89 -10.06 3.06 -16.06
CA ASN A 89 -10.57 3.29 -17.42
C ASN A 89 -9.87 2.32 -18.39
N SER A 90 -9.90 2.61 -19.69
CA SER A 90 -9.19 1.87 -20.74
C SER A 90 -8.22 2.77 -21.50
N LEU A 91 -7.59 3.73 -20.80
CA LEU A 91 -6.62 4.67 -21.36
C LEU A 91 -5.27 4.00 -21.55
N GLY A 92 -4.48 4.46 -22.52
CA GLY A 92 -3.16 3.89 -22.80
C GLY A 92 -2.22 4.86 -23.49
N GLY A 93 -1.21 4.30 -24.17
CA GLY A 93 -0.10 5.06 -24.72
C GLY A 93 0.97 5.39 -23.68
N PRO A 94 1.95 6.23 -24.02
CA PRO A 94 2.99 6.64 -23.09
C PRO A 94 2.41 7.45 -21.94
N ILE A 95 2.89 7.20 -20.72
CA ILE A 95 2.50 7.98 -19.55
C ILE A 95 2.83 9.48 -19.78
N PHE A 96 1.96 10.35 -19.26
CA PHE A 96 1.99 11.81 -19.50
C PHE A 96 1.93 12.24 -20.97
N GLY A 97 1.52 11.36 -21.89
CA GLY A 97 1.64 11.62 -23.33
C GLY A 97 3.10 11.77 -23.78
N GLY A 98 4.05 11.20 -23.03
CA GLY A 98 5.49 11.34 -23.27
C GLY A 98 6.13 12.63 -22.73
N ALA A 99 5.36 13.47 -22.04
CA ALA A 99 5.90 14.68 -21.41
C ALA A 99 6.81 14.36 -20.21
N ASN A 100 7.73 15.27 -19.94
CA ASN A 100 8.67 15.17 -18.81
C ASN A 100 8.71 16.43 -17.94
N ASN A 101 7.93 17.47 -18.24
CA ASN A 101 7.83 18.67 -17.43
C ASN A 101 6.37 18.94 -17.09
N LEU A 102 5.98 18.56 -15.87
CA LEU A 102 4.62 18.60 -15.39
C LEU A 102 4.30 19.99 -14.80
N SER A 103 3.17 20.57 -15.17
CA SER A 103 2.61 21.80 -14.60
C SER A 103 1.66 21.55 -13.43
N ILE A 104 1.21 20.30 -13.26
CA ILE A 104 0.28 19.90 -12.19
C ILE A 104 0.96 20.08 -10.83
N SER A 105 0.28 20.76 -9.92
CA SER A 105 0.74 21.04 -8.54
C SER A 105 -0.25 20.39 -7.56
N GLY A 106 -0.08 19.09 -7.32
CA GLY A 106 -0.98 18.31 -6.48
C GLY A 106 -0.95 16.83 -6.83
N THR A 107 -2.06 16.27 -7.32
CA THR A 107 -2.24 14.81 -7.42
C THR A 107 -2.53 14.31 -8.82
N ILE A 108 -1.89 13.19 -9.17
CA ILE A 108 -2.09 12.48 -10.44
C ILE A 108 -2.35 11.00 -10.16
N TYR A 109 -3.53 10.56 -10.55
CA TYR A 109 -3.99 9.17 -10.42
C TYR A 109 -4.32 8.60 -11.81
N LEU A 110 -3.49 7.69 -12.29
CA LEU A 110 -3.62 7.03 -13.60
C LEU A 110 -3.69 5.50 -13.46
N ASP A 111 -3.91 5.00 -12.25
CA ASP A 111 -3.93 3.57 -11.96
C ASP A 111 -5.04 2.81 -12.68
N SER A 112 -4.88 1.49 -12.77
CA SER A 112 -5.90 0.59 -13.35
C SER A 112 -6.28 0.98 -14.79
N ASN A 113 -5.27 1.10 -15.66
CA ASN A 113 -5.41 1.47 -17.07
C ASN A 113 -4.48 0.59 -17.94
N TYR A 114 -4.18 1.02 -19.17
CA TYR A 114 -3.30 0.33 -20.12
C TYR A 114 -2.11 1.21 -20.56
N PHE A 115 -1.62 2.13 -19.71
CA PHE A 115 -0.42 2.92 -20.02
C PHE A 115 0.79 2.00 -20.16
N GLU A 116 1.63 2.27 -21.16
CA GLU A 116 2.75 1.40 -21.54
C GLU A 116 4.04 2.17 -21.80
N GLY A 117 5.14 1.43 -21.95
CA GLY A 117 6.48 2.02 -22.13
C GLY A 117 7.11 2.47 -20.81
N PRO A 118 8.26 3.17 -20.88
CA PRO A 118 9.01 3.60 -19.71
C PRO A 118 8.47 4.88 -19.08
N LEU A 119 8.76 5.04 -17.79
CA LEU A 119 8.64 6.33 -17.10
C LEU A 119 9.70 7.32 -17.64
N PRO A 120 9.41 8.63 -17.71
CA PRO A 120 10.39 9.61 -18.18
C PRO A 120 11.60 9.74 -17.26
N ASN A 121 12.82 9.69 -17.82
CA ASN A 121 14.05 9.78 -17.04
C ASN A 121 14.28 11.15 -16.38
N ASN A 122 13.88 12.24 -17.06
CA ASN A 122 14.12 13.62 -16.61
C ASN A 122 12.82 14.32 -16.21
N LEU A 123 12.04 13.69 -15.32
CA LEU A 123 10.76 14.21 -14.89
C LEU A 123 10.94 15.42 -13.96
N SER A 124 10.34 16.56 -14.28
CA SER A 124 10.29 17.75 -13.44
C SER A 124 8.86 18.21 -13.18
N GLY A 125 8.60 18.80 -12.02
CA GLY A 125 7.28 19.31 -11.64
C GLY A 125 7.18 19.50 -10.12
N ASP A 126 5.98 19.84 -9.65
CA ASP A 126 5.69 20.05 -8.22
C ASP A 126 4.58 19.12 -7.71
N VAL A 127 4.51 17.91 -8.29
CA VAL A 127 3.49 16.91 -7.97
C VAL A 127 3.79 16.24 -6.63
N GLU A 128 2.76 16.10 -5.80
CA GLU A 128 2.80 15.49 -4.47
C GLU A 128 2.46 14.00 -4.51
N ILE A 129 1.49 13.61 -5.34
CA ILE A 129 1.00 12.23 -5.43
C ILE A 129 1.04 11.74 -6.88
N MET A 130 1.69 10.60 -7.06
CA MET A 130 1.74 9.86 -8.32
C MET A 130 1.32 8.40 -8.10
N ASP A 131 0.18 8.00 -8.65
CA ASP A 131 -0.25 6.61 -8.65
C ASP A 131 -0.44 6.06 -10.06
N PHE A 132 0.42 5.12 -10.42
CA PHE A 132 0.48 4.49 -11.72
C PHE A 132 0.35 2.96 -11.62
N ARG A 133 -0.19 2.46 -10.51
CA ARG A 133 -0.33 1.01 -10.32
C ARG A 133 -1.23 0.37 -11.38
N ASP A 134 -1.11 -0.94 -11.53
CA ASP A 134 -2.00 -1.75 -12.38
C ASP A 134 -2.07 -1.21 -13.83
N ASN A 135 -0.91 -1.08 -14.46
CA ASN A 135 -0.72 -0.64 -15.84
C ASN A 135 0.22 -1.61 -16.58
N LYS A 136 0.74 -1.21 -17.75
CA LYS A 136 1.71 -1.97 -18.56
C LYS A 136 3.05 -1.24 -18.67
N LEU A 137 3.40 -0.42 -17.69
CA LEU A 137 4.68 0.29 -17.67
C LEU A 137 5.84 -0.70 -17.66
N SER A 138 6.95 -0.34 -18.30
CA SER A 138 8.08 -1.25 -18.53
C SER A 138 9.41 -0.49 -18.52
N GLY A 139 10.53 -1.21 -18.59
CA GLY A 139 11.86 -0.59 -18.52
C GLY A 139 12.26 -0.22 -17.09
N GLU A 140 13.38 0.48 -16.95
CA GLU A 140 13.97 0.78 -15.65
C GLU A 140 13.31 1.98 -14.96
N LEU A 141 13.10 1.89 -13.65
CA LEU A 141 12.75 3.05 -12.81
C LEU A 141 14.02 3.83 -12.45
N ASP A 142 14.48 4.71 -13.35
CA ASP A 142 15.59 5.61 -13.07
C ASP A 142 15.10 7.01 -12.65
N VAL A 143 15.10 7.25 -11.35
CA VAL A 143 14.73 8.55 -10.75
C VAL A 143 15.89 9.53 -10.65
N SER A 144 17.07 9.20 -11.23
CA SER A 144 18.30 9.95 -11.00
C SER A 144 18.25 11.42 -11.42
N PHE A 145 17.47 11.71 -12.46
CA PHE A 145 17.28 13.05 -13.04
C PHE A 145 15.89 13.61 -12.77
N TRP A 146 15.14 13.03 -11.83
CA TRP A 146 13.88 13.59 -11.39
C TRP A 146 14.11 14.83 -10.53
N ASN A 147 13.31 15.86 -10.79
CA ASN A 147 13.27 17.11 -10.03
C ASN A 147 11.82 17.39 -9.61
N ILE A 148 11.35 16.60 -8.64
CA ILE A 148 10.00 16.65 -8.06
C ILE A 148 10.11 16.71 -6.53
N PRO A 149 10.55 17.86 -5.96
CA PRO A 149 10.90 17.96 -4.54
C PRO A 149 9.70 17.77 -3.61
N SER A 150 8.48 17.95 -4.10
CA SER A 150 7.23 17.84 -3.36
C SER A 150 6.63 16.44 -3.35
N LEU A 151 7.25 15.46 -4.01
CA LEU A 151 6.70 14.10 -4.10
C LEU A 151 6.68 13.40 -2.73
N GLU A 152 5.47 13.03 -2.29
CA GLU A 152 5.20 12.35 -1.02
C GLU A 152 4.71 10.92 -1.21
N PHE A 153 3.96 10.67 -2.30
CA PHE A 153 3.39 9.37 -2.61
C PHE A 153 3.81 8.94 -4.01
N LEU A 154 4.43 7.75 -4.10
CA LEU A 154 4.71 7.09 -5.36
C LEU A 154 4.23 5.63 -5.32
N SER A 155 3.32 5.28 -6.22
CA SER A 155 2.99 3.89 -6.50
C SER A 155 3.16 3.57 -7.98
N VAL A 156 3.93 2.53 -8.26
CA VAL A 156 4.12 1.93 -9.59
C VAL A 156 3.84 0.42 -9.54
N ALA A 157 3.09 -0.03 -8.53
CA ALA A 157 2.81 -1.43 -8.26
C ALA A 157 2.15 -2.14 -9.46
N SER A 158 2.31 -3.46 -9.59
CA SER A 158 1.67 -4.26 -10.64
C SER A 158 1.93 -3.71 -12.05
N ASN A 159 3.21 -3.56 -12.40
CA ASN A 159 3.65 -3.20 -13.74
C ASN A 159 4.74 -4.19 -14.20
N GLY A 160 5.40 -3.90 -15.31
CA GLY A 160 6.54 -4.65 -15.85
C GLY A 160 7.88 -3.95 -15.65
N LEU A 161 8.03 -3.09 -14.64
CA LEU A 161 9.26 -2.32 -14.42
C LEU A 161 10.41 -3.23 -13.98
N THR A 162 11.63 -2.89 -14.42
CA THR A 162 12.85 -3.67 -14.25
C THR A 162 13.96 -2.84 -13.60
N GLY A 163 15.15 -3.43 -13.48
CA GLY A 163 16.35 -2.75 -13.01
C GLY A 163 16.49 -2.76 -11.50
N GLN A 164 17.47 -2.00 -11.00
CA GLN A 164 17.77 -1.90 -9.57
C GLN A 164 17.10 -0.68 -8.95
N ILE A 165 16.94 -0.70 -7.62
CA ILE A 165 16.53 0.49 -6.87
C ILE A 165 17.78 1.36 -6.65
N TYR A 166 17.97 2.37 -7.48
CA TYR A 166 19.16 3.22 -7.40
C TYR A 166 19.16 4.13 -6.16
N PRO A 167 20.33 4.43 -5.55
CA PRO A 167 20.43 5.30 -4.37
C PRO A 167 19.88 6.72 -4.55
N MET A 168 19.66 7.15 -5.80
CA MET A 168 19.07 8.46 -6.10
C MET A 168 17.63 8.59 -5.60
N ILE A 169 16.91 7.48 -5.35
CA ILE A 169 15.59 7.51 -4.71
C ILE A 169 15.64 8.20 -3.33
N CYS A 170 16.78 8.14 -2.63
CA CYS A 170 16.97 8.80 -1.35
C CYS A 170 16.99 10.35 -1.43
N LYS A 171 16.92 10.95 -2.64
CA LYS A 171 16.78 12.41 -2.83
C LYS A 171 15.33 12.89 -2.68
N LEU A 172 14.36 12.00 -2.77
CA LEU A 172 12.94 12.29 -2.61
C LEU A 172 12.61 12.42 -1.12
N ILE A 173 13.15 13.44 -0.45
CA ILE A 173 13.15 13.54 1.02
C ILE A 173 11.77 13.69 1.65
N ARG A 174 10.75 14.07 0.86
CA ARG A 174 9.35 14.14 1.28
C ARG A 174 8.59 12.83 1.06
N LEU A 175 9.22 11.81 0.46
CA LEU A 175 8.56 10.54 0.17
C LEU A 175 8.20 9.81 1.48
N GLU A 176 6.90 9.60 1.67
CA GLU A 176 6.27 8.98 2.83
C GLU A 176 5.66 7.62 2.49
N TYR A 177 5.19 7.46 1.25
CA TYR A 177 4.58 6.25 0.73
C TYR A 177 5.29 5.80 -0.55
N LEU A 178 5.84 4.59 -0.50
CA LEU A 178 6.46 3.95 -1.66
C LEU A 178 5.88 2.55 -1.87
N ASP A 179 5.24 2.35 -3.02
CA ASP A 179 4.82 1.02 -3.48
C ASP A 179 5.41 0.71 -4.87
N ILE A 180 6.33 -0.25 -4.90
CA ILE A 180 6.95 -0.78 -6.11
C ILE A 180 6.67 -2.28 -6.28
N SER A 181 5.67 -2.79 -5.57
CA SER A 181 5.38 -4.22 -5.50
C SER A 181 4.93 -4.79 -6.84
N ASN A 182 5.02 -6.12 -6.98
CA ASN A 182 4.56 -6.84 -8.17
C ASN A 182 5.16 -6.28 -9.47
N ASN A 183 6.49 -6.24 -9.52
CA ASN A 183 7.29 -5.81 -10.66
C ASN A 183 8.47 -6.78 -10.85
N ASN A 184 9.46 -6.42 -11.69
CA ASN A 184 10.66 -7.20 -11.95
C ASN A 184 11.93 -6.52 -11.42
N PHE A 185 11.84 -5.80 -10.30
CA PHE A 185 13.02 -5.16 -9.69
C PHE A 185 14.00 -6.22 -9.15
N GLU A 186 15.30 -5.93 -9.27
CA GLU A 186 16.38 -6.82 -8.86
C GLU A 186 17.48 -6.08 -8.08
N GLY A 187 18.51 -6.82 -7.64
CA GLY A 187 19.61 -6.26 -6.87
C GLY A 187 19.26 -6.03 -5.40
N SER A 188 19.99 -5.14 -4.73
CA SER A 188 19.81 -4.82 -3.32
C SER A 188 19.11 -3.48 -3.11
N ILE A 189 18.45 -3.31 -1.96
CA ILE A 189 17.91 -2.00 -1.56
C ILE A 189 19.09 -1.06 -1.20
N PRO A 190 19.08 0.21 -1.67
CA PRO A 190 20.14 1.18 -1.36
C PRO A 190 20.10 1.59 0.11
N ASN A 191 21.13 2.28 0.61
CA ASN A 191 21.09 2.84 1.96
C ASN A 191 20.48 4.26 1.94
N CYS A 192 19.21 4.37 2.35
CA CYS A 192 18.51 5.64 2.54
C CYS A 192 18.34 6.02 4.03
N SER A 193 19.08 5.39 4.95
CA SER A 193 18.94 5.61 6.40
C SER A 193 18.90 7.10 6.75
N SER A 194 17.91 7.48 7.56
CA SER A 194 17.68 8.85 8.05
C SER A 194 17.43 9.93 6.98
N LYS A 195 17.28 9.57 5.70
CA LYS A 195 16.99 10.53 4.62
C LYS A 195 15.52 10.55 4.21
N LEU A 196 14.89 9.38 4.20
CA LEU A 196 13.48 9.23 3.85
C LEU A 196 12.63 9.11 5.11
N MET A 197 11.47 9.77 5.12
CA MET A 197 10.49 9.70 6.20
C MET A 197 9.37 8.73 5.84
N LEU A 198 9.72 7.52 5.41
CA LEU A 198 8.73 6.52 4.99
C LEU A 198 7.88 6.02 6.16
N TYR A 199 6.58 5.98 5.95
CA TYR A 199 5.58 5.35 6.82
C TYR A 199 5.06 4.04 6.22
N PHE A 200 4.96 3.98 4.89
CA PHE A 200 4.54 2.81 4.14
C PHE A 200 5.59 2.43 3.11
N LEU A 201 6.02 1.17 3.16
CA LEU A 201 6.89 0.60 2.16
C LEU A 201 6.40 -0.78 1.73
N ASN A 202 6.10 -0.91 0.44
CA ASN A 202 5.80 -2.19 -0.19
C ASN A 202 6.72 -2.42 -1.38
N MET A 203 7.55 -3.45 -1.27
CA MET A 203 8.45 -3.94 -2.33
C MET A 203 8.19 -5.42 -2.64
N SER A 204 7.05 -5.96 -2.19
CA SER A 204 6.74 -7.37 -2.30
C SER A 204 6.66 -7.86 -3.75
N SER A 205 6.81 -9.16 -3.97
CA SER A 205 6.68 -9.79 -5.29
C SER A 205 7.60 -9.16 -6.35
N ASN A 206 8.90 -9.19 -6.06
CA ASN A 206 9.98 -8.76 -6.95
C ASN A 206 11.11 -9.81 -6.92
N THR A 207 12.29 -9.48 -7.44
CA THR A 207 13.48 -10.34 -7.34
C THR A 207 14.61 -9.70 -6.52
N LEU A 208 14.26 -8.78 -5.62
CA LEU A 208 15.19 -8.06 -4.76
C LEU A 208 15.90 -9.03 -3.80
N SER A 209 17.11 -8.68 -3.41
CA SER A 209 18.04 -9.55 -2.70
C SER A 209 18.96 -8.77 -1.75
N GLY A 210 19.85 -9.48 -1.07
CA GLY A 210 20.80 -8.89 -0.13
C GLY A 210 20.23 -8.73 1.27
N PHE A 211 20.91 -7.96 2.10
CA PHE A 211 20.59 -7.76 3.51
C PHE A 211 19.95 -6.37 3.72
N PRO A 212 18.71 -6.27 4.22
CA PRO A 212 17.94 -5.02 4.24
C PRO A 212 18.35 -4.01 5.33
N SER A 213 19.22 -4.37 6.27
CA SER A 213 19.47 -3.61 7.52
C SER A 213 19.81 -2.13 7.31
N HIS A 214 20.58 -1.82 6.27
CA HIS A 214 21.04 -0.47 5.98
C HIS A 214 19.93 0.48 5.50
N PHE A 215 18.75 -0.03 5.14
CA PHE A 215 17.62 0.82 4.77
C PHE A 215 16.78 1.23 5.99
N PHE A 216 16.69 0.35 6.99
CA PHE A 216 15.73 0.46 8.09
C PHE A 216 16.33 1.01 9.39
N ASN A 217 17.55 1.54 9.36
CA ASN A 217 18.15 2.12 10.56
C ASN A 217 17.37 3.37 10.98
N SER A 218 16.82 3.36 12.20
CA SER A 218 15.97 4.44 12.76
C SER A 218 14.73 4.75 11.91
N SER A 219 13.91 3.74 11.64
CA SER A 219 12.78 3.85 10.71
C SER A 219 11.50 4.39 11.34
N ASN A 220 10.78 5.25 10.61
CA ASN A 220 9.39 5.63 10.91
C ASN A 220 8.35 4.68 10.30
N VAL A 221 8.80 3.61 9.62
CA VAL A 221 7.92 2.71 8.88
C VAL A 221 6.95 2.01 9.83
N GLU A 222 5.67 2.14 9.51
CA GLU A 222 4.56 1.47 10.21
C GLU A 222 4.09 0.23 9.45
N VAL A 223 4.22 0.25 8.12
CA VAL A 223 3.84 -0.84 7.23
C VAL A 223 5.02 -1.20 6.34
N LEU A 224 5.51 -2.44 6.51
CA LEU A 224 6.57 -3.01 5.70
C LEU A 224 6.11 -4.33 5.07
N ASP A 225 6.03 -4.37 3.75
CA ASP A 225 5.84 -5.60 2.98
C ASP A 225 6.98 -5.81 1.99
N ILE A 226 7.81 -6.81 2.26
CA ILE A 226 8.90 -7.25 1.37
C ILE A 226 8.77 -8.73 1.02
N ARG A 227 7.55 -9.27 1.10
CA ARG A 227 7.28 -10.68 0.81
C ARG A 227 7.69 -11.09 -0.60
N TYR A 228 7.90 -12.38 -0.80
CA TYR A 228 8.13 -12.98 -2.12
C TYR A 228 9.28 -12.30 -2.89
N ASN A 229 10.44 -12.27 -2.24
CA ASN A 229 11.71 -11.75 -2.78
C ASN A 229 12.83 -12.77 -2.49
N ARG A 230 14.09 -12.33 -2.57
CA ARG A 230 15.30 -13.13 -2.29
C ARG A 230 16.14 -12.49 -1.18
N PHE A 231 15.52 -11.77 -0.24
CA PHE A 231 16.25 -11.19 0.90
C PHE A 231 16.81 -12.29 1.79
N MET A 232 18.02 -12.06 2.33
CA MET A 232 18.77 -13.03 3.12
C MET A 232 19.33 -12.41 4.40
N GLY A 233 19.96 -13.23 5.25
CA GLY A 233 20.57 -12.80 6.51
C GLY A 233 19.64 -12.97 7.72
N SER A 234 20.08 -12.47 8.88
CA SER A 234 19.32 -12.55 10.14
C SER A 234 18.21 -11.51 10.24
N LEU A 235 17.37 -11.62 11.26
CA LEU A 235 16.31 -10.66 11.55
C LEU A 235 16.71 -9.56 12.54
N ASP A 236 17.98 -9.44 12.92
CA ASP A 236 18.41 -8.50 13.99
C ASP A 236 18.09 -7.03 13.67
N TRP A 237 17.99 -6.69 12.40
CA TRP A 237 17.70 -5.33 11.94
C TRP A 237 16.27 -4.86 12.28
N ILE A 238 15.34 -5.77 12.54
CA ILE A 238 13.95 -5.41 12.88
C ILE A 238 13.87 -4.63 14.19
N GLN A 239 14.89 -4.72 15.06
CA GLN A 239 14.96 -3.96 16.31
C GLN A 239 14.86 -2.43 16.12
N HIS A 240 15.17 -1.95 14.91
CA HIS A 240 15.10 -0.53 14.56
C HIS A 240 13.71 -0.07 14.10
N LEU A 241 12.74 -0.99 13.97
CA LEU A 241 11.39 -0.74 13.47
C LEU A 241 10.38 -0.46 14.60
N TYR A 242 10.71 0.41 15.54
CA TYR A 242 9.93 0.57 16.77
C TYR A 242 8.49 1.07 16.58
N LYS A 243 8.11 1.62 15.41
CA LYS A 243 6.73 2.04 15.06
C LYS A 243 5.95 1.01 14.24
N ILE A 244 6.54 -0.14 13.93
CA ILE A 244 5.97 -1.11 13.00
C ILE A 244 4.66 -1.71 13.54
N LYS A 245 3.62 -1.67 12.70
CA LYS A 245 2.30 -2.24 12.94
C LYS A 245 2.09 -3.48 12.09
N LEU A 246 2.59 -3.48 10.86
CA LEU A 246 2.46 -4.58 9.90
C LEU A 246 3.83 -4.94 9.33
N LEU A 247 4.34 -6.12 9.70
CA LEU A 247 5.65 -6.62 9.28
C LEU A 247 5.50 -7.90 8.47
N LEU A 248 5.59 -7.80 7.14
CA LEU A 248 5.39 -8.92 6.22
C LEU A 248 6.68 -9.24 5.47
N LEU A 249 7.34 -10.33 5.91
CA LEU A 249 8.66 -10.77 5.44
C LEU A 249 8.62 -12.17 4.80
N GLY A 250 7.45 -12.79 4.73
CA GLY A 250 7.28 -14.16 4.25
C GLY A 250 7.75 -14.40 2.80
N GLY A 251 8.16 -15.63 2.49
CA GLY A 251 8.61 -16.02 1.15
C GLY A 251 9.95 -15.39 0.75
N ASN A 252 10.92 -15.41 1.66
CA ASN A 252 12.28 -14.91 1.46
C ASN A 252 13.31 -16.00 1.81
N MET A 253 14.58 -15.61 1.97
CA MET A 253 15.69 -16.49 2.37
C MET A 253 16.28 -16.08 3.72
N PHE A 254 15.51 -15.44 4.60
CA PHE A 254 15.99 -15.07 5.94
C PHE A 254 16.33 -16.32 6.75
N GLU A 255 17.43 -16.27 7.49
CA GLU A 255 17.97 -17.40 8.23
C GLU A 255 18.43 -17.01 9.64
N GLY A 256 18.85 -17.99 10.43
CA GLY A 256 19.20 -17.79 11.83
C GLY A 256 17.98 -17.77 12.73
N HIS A 257 18.14 -17.22 13.93
CA HIS A 257 17.15 -17.35 15.00
C HIS A 257 16.24 -16.12 15.09
N ILE A 258 15.01 -16.32 15.56
CA ILE A 258 14.16 -15.21 16.00
C ILE A 258 14.68 -14.75 17.37
N SER A 259 15.38 -13.61 17.41
CA SER A 259 15.96 -13.05 18.63
C SER A 259 14.91 -12.40 19.54
N ALA A 260 15.23 -12.27 20.83
CA ALA A 260 14.41 -11.55 21.80
C ALA A 260 14.27 -10.05 21.49
N GLU A 261 15.09 -9.50 20.60
CA GLU A 261 14.96 -8.11 20.12
C GLU A 261 13.61 -7.84 19.43
N LEU A 262 12.98 -8.87 18.87
CA LEU A 262 11.61 -8.79 18.34
C LEU A 262 10.62 -8.28 19.39
N CYS A 263 10.86 -8.57 20.67
CA CYS A 263 9.96 -8.27 21.77
C CYS A 263 9.93 -6.77 22.13
N HIS A 264 10.81 -5.95 21.55
CA HIS A 264 10.76 -4.49 21.64
C HIS A 264 9.68 -3.86 20.74
N LEU A 265 9.14 -4.61 19.78
CA LEU A 265 8.14 -4.11 18.81
C LEU A 265 6.75 -4.05 19.43
N ARG A 266 6.49 -3.00 20.21
CA ARG A 266 5.27 -2.85 21.01
C ARG A 266 4.02 -2.51 20.19
N TYR A 267 4.17 -1.96 18.99
CA TYR A 267 3.06 -1.51 18.14
C TYR A 267 2.58 -2.54 17.10
N LEU A 268 3.17 -3.74 17.08
CA LEU A 268 2.83 -4.78 16.12
C LEU A 268 1.36 -5.18 16.24
N ASN A 269 0.74 -5.41 15.08
CA ASN A 269 -0.58 -6.01 14.93
C ASN A 269 -0.46 -7.30 14.11
N ILE A 270 0.32 -7.27 13.04
CA ILE A 270 0.53 -8.43 12.17
C ILE A 270 2.01 -8.66 11.92
N ILE A 271 2.43 -9.91 12.06
CA ILE A 271 3.74 -10.38 11.65
C ILE A 271 3.61 -11.65 10.80
N ASP A 272 4.26 -11.63 9.63
CA ASP A 272 4.37 -12.77 8.72
C ASP A 272 5.86 -13.01 8.43
N LEU A 273 6.42 -14.08 9.00
CA LEU A 273 7.77 -14.57 8.75
C LEU A 273 7.77 -15.90 7.98
N SER A 274 6.62 -16.27 7.40
CA SER A 274 6.41 -17.59 6.81
C SER A 274 7.35 -17.88 5.63
N HIS A 275 7.55 -19.13 5.27
CA HIS A 275 8.33 -19.51 4.08
C HIS A 275 9.73 -18.86 4.05
N ASN A 276 10.49 -19.05 5.13
CA ASN A 276 11.88 -18.61 5.27
C ASN A 276 12.75 -19.79 5.74
N ARG A 277 13.99 -19.51 6.17
CA ARG A 277 14.95 -20.47 6.70
C ARG A 277 15.26 -20.21 8.19
N LEU A 278 14.29 -19.65 8.92
CA LEU A 278 14.47 -19.33 10.34
C LEU A 278 14.53 -20.61 11.17
N SER A 279 15.39 -20.65 12.18
CA SER A 279 15.66 -21.84 12.97
C SER A 279 15.78 -21.58 14.47
N GLY A 280 15.91 -22.65 15.23
CA GLY A 280 15.96 -22.63 16.70
C GLY A 280 14.61 -22.36 17.34
N SER A 281 14.62 -22.08 18.65
CA SER A 281 13.41 -21.93 19.47
C SER A 281 12.84 -20.52 19.44
N LEU A 282 11.52 -20.41 19.60
CA LEU A 282 10.86 -19.13 19.80
C LEU A 282 11.27 -18.49 21.14
N PRO A 283 11.61 -17.20 21.18
CA PRO A 283 11.86 -16.51 22.44
C PRO A 283 10.54 -16.37 23.23
N PRO A 284 10.51 -16.78 24.52
CA PRO A 284 9.27 -16.75 25.32
C PRO A 284 8.62 -15.36 25.43
N CYS A 285 9.41 -14.29 25.28
CA CYS A 285 8.92 -12.93 25.33
C CYS A 285 7.94 -12.55 24.20
N ILE A 286 7.81 -13.36 23.14
CA ILE A 286 6.77 -13.18 22.11
C ILE A 286 5.39 -13.11 22.76
N GLY A 287 5.14 -13.92 23.80
CA GLY A 287 3.88 -13.91 24.54
C GLY A 287 3.58 -12.59 25.28
N ALA A 288 4.55 -11.68 25.40
CA ALA A 288 4.41 -10.39 26.06
C ALA A 288 4.29 -9.21 25.07
N ILE A 289 4.27 -9.48 23.76
CA ILE A 289 4.01 -8.46 22.75
C ILE A 289 2.48 -8.20 22.72
N PRO A 290 2.01 -6.95 22.80
CA PRO A 290 0.59 -6.66 22.96
C PRO A 290 -0.32 -7.11 21.82
N PHE A 291 0.18 -7.10 20.57
CA PHE A 291 -0.54 -7.42 19.34
C PHE A 291 -1.95 -6.80 19.23
N GLY A 292 -2.06 -5.58 18.70
CA GLY A 292 -3.36 -4.92 18.47
C GLY A 292 -4.02 -4.31 19.71
N TYR A 293 -3.38 -4.34 20.88
CA TYR A 293 -3.82 -3.62 22.07
C TYR A 293 -3.09 -2.28 22.18
N HIS A 294 -3.62 -1.25 21.53
CA HIS A 294 -3.13 0.13 21.67
C HIS A 294 -4.23 0.97 22.30
N THR A 295 -4.01 1.41 23.53
CA THR A 295 -4.94 2.26 24.30
C THR A 295 -4.81 3.74 23.97
N ASP A 296 -3.82 4.12 23.16
CA ASP A 296 -3.62 5.50 22.76
C ASP A 296 -4.34 5.80 21.46
N ASP A 297 -5.15 6.86 21.53
CA ASP A 297 -5.77 7.64 20.45
C ASP A 297 -4.75 8.23 19.45
N ASP A 298 -3.52 7.70 19.35
CA ASP A 298 -2.57 7.97 18.26
C ASP A 298 -2.96 7.19 17.00
N VAL A 299 -4.27 7.16 16.72
CA VAL A 299 -4.77 7.32 15.37
C VAL A 299 -4.42 8.75 14.94
N HIS A 300 -3.13 9.06 14.81
CA HIS A 300 -2.73 10.07 13.84
C HIS A 300 -3.08 9.46 12.48
N LEU A 301 -4.33 9.73 12.12
CA LEU A 301 -4.97 9.61 10.84
C LEU A 301 -3.92 9.73 9.72
N PHE A 302 -3.57 8.59 9.12
CA PHE A 302 -3.39 8.56 7.65
C PHE A 302 -4.72 8.19 6.98
N MET A 303 -5.85 8.35 7.68
CA MET A 303 -7.09 8.63 6.98
C MET A 303 -6.94 10.04 6.43
N PHE A 304 -7.23 10.19 5.16
CA PHE A 304 -7.16 11.43 4.42
C PHE A 304 -5.72 11.94 4.21
N TYR A 305 -5.13 11.59 3.06
CA TYR A 305 -4.79 12.71 2.17
C TYR A 305 -6.13 13.38 1.85
N ASP A 306 -6.64 14.18 2.79
CA ASP A 306 -7.53 15.27 2.45
C ASP A 306 -6.55 16.12 1.66
N VAL A 307 -6.56 15.93 0.33
CA VAL A 307 -6.29 17.07 -0.51
C VAL A 307 -7.41 18.02 -0.09
N ALA A 308 -7.16 18.83 0.93
CA ALA A 308 -7.90 20.05 1.16
C ALA A 308 -7.59 20.85 -0.09
N LEU A 309 -8.36 20.58 -1.13
CA LEU A 309 -8.29 21.31 -2.37
C LEU A 309 -8.69 22.71 -1.97
N ASP A 310 -7.70 23.58 -1.80
CA ASP A 310 -7.90 25.01 -1.83
C ASP A 310 -8.14 25.39 -3.30
N VAL A 311 -9.16 24.75 -3.90
CA VAL A 311 -9.70 25.13 -5.22
C VAL A 311 -9.91 26.62 -5.10
N GLY A 312 -9.27 27.43 -5.94
CA GLY A 312 -9.14 28.88 -5.84
C GLY A 312 -10.46 29.66 -5.92
N LEU A 313 -11.59 29.01 -5.69
CA LEU A 313 -12.92 29.56 -5.49
C LEU A 313 -13.00 30.22 -4.10
N SER A 314 -12.33 31.35 -3.95
CA SER A 314 -12.36 32.29 -2.80
C SER A 314 -13.75 32.79 -2.33
N SER A 315 -14.84 32.14 -2.74
CA SER A 315 -16.22 32.47 -2.40
C SER A 315 -17.09 31.27 -1.98
N MET A 316 -16.57 30.04 -1.91
CA MET A 316 -17.36 28.89 -1.42
C MET A 316 -16.90 28.47 -0.03
N ASP A 317 -17.88 28.36 0.87
CA ASP A 317 -17.74 28.06 2.28
C ASP A 317 -17.17 26.64 2.46
N TYR A 318 -16.01 26.53 3.10
CA TYR A 318 -15.33 25.28 3.44
C TYR A 318 -16.22 24.30 4.25
N ASN A 319 -17.37 24.74 4.77
CA ASN A 319 -18.34 23.92 5.48
C ASN A 319 -19.56 23.49 4.63
N ASP A 320 -19.57 23.71 3.32
CA ASP A 320 -20.66 23.22 2.47
C ASP A 320 -20.62 21.68 2.40
N PRO A 321 -21.62 20.96 2.94
CA PRO A 321 -21.67 19.49 2.89
C PRO A 321 -21.76 18.93 1.46
N LEU A 322 -21.94 19.76 0.43
CA LEU A 322 -21.82 19.39 -0.99
C LEU A 322 -20.37 19.27 -1.47
N PHE A 323 -19.40 19.80 -0.73
CA PHE A 323 -17.96 19.78 -1.02
C PHE A 323 -17.17 18.79 -0.16
N ASN A 324 -17.85 17.95 0.62
CA ASN A 324 -17.21 16.80 1.23
C ASN A 324 -17.10 15.69 0.16
N TYR A 325 -16.31 15.96 -0.88
CA TYR A 325 -15.82 14.88 -1.72
C TYR A 325 -15.04 13.97 -0.80
N ASP A 326 -15.50 12.74 -0.66
CA ASP A 326 -14.73 11.70 -0.01
C ASP A 326 -13.55 11.40 -0.94
N VAL A 327 -12.53 12.28 -0.94
CA VAL A 327 -11.28 12.14 -1.71
C VAL A 327 -10.48 10.95 -1.17
N ASN A 328 -10.96 10.35 -0.06
CA ASN A 328 -10.50 9.15 0.61
C ASN A 328 -9.85 8.19 -0.38
N TYR A 329 -8.53 8.33 -0.43
CA TYR A 329 -7.71 7.45 -1.22
C TYR A 329 -7.85 6.06 -0.64
N VAL A 330 -8.35 5.11 -1.43
CA VAL A 330 -8.38 3.71 -1.02
C VAL A 330 -6.95 3.21 -1.09
N HIS A 331 -6.18 3.47 -0.04
CA HIS A 331 -4.87 2.89 0.14
C HIS A 331 -4.97 1.38 0.03
N GLN A 332 -4.01 0.78 -0.67
CA GLN A 332 -4.01 -0.66 -0.87
C GLN A 332 -4.04 -1.34 0.50
N GLY A 333 -4.91 -2.34 0.58
CA GLY A 333 -4.99 -3.20 1.73
C GLY A 333 -3.72 -4.02 1.94
N PHE A 334 -3.79 -4.93 2.90
CA PHE A 334 -2.77 -5.97 3.04
C PHE A 334 -3.42 -7.35 2.91
N THR A 335 -2.63 -8.34 2.52
CA THR A 335 -3.07 -9.73 2.51
C THR A 335 -2.49 -10.49 3.69
N PHE A 336 -3.31 -11.29 4.35
CA PHE A 336 -2.85 -12.12 5.46
C PHE A 336 -3.58 -13.47 5.48
N SER A 337 -2.83 -14.52 5.78
CA SER A 337 -3.32 -15.90 5.80
C SER A 337 -3.94 -16.24 7.15
N THR A 338 -5.20 -16.67 7.17
CA THR A 338 -5.87 -17.17 8.37
C THR A 338 -6.97 -18.15 7.98
N LYS A 339 -7.38 -19.06 8.87
CA LYS A 339 -8.47 -20.02 8.61
C LYS A 339 -8.28 -20.79 7.29
N GLY A 340 -7.03 -21.11 6.94
CA GLY A 340 -6.66 -21.81 5.70
C GLY A 340 -6.83 -21.02 4.39
N ASN A 341 -7.08 -19.71 4.44
CA ASN A 341 -7.30 -18.86 3.27
C ASN A 341 -6.43 -17.59 3.33
N ILE A 342 -6.17 -16.98 2.17
CA ILE A 342 -5.56 -15.66 2.06
C ILE A 342 -6.69 -14.63 1.97
N TYR A 343 -6.76 -13.71 2.93
CA TYR A 343 -7.73 -12.63 2.94
C TYR A 343 -7.07 -11.30 2.59
N THR A 344 -7.78 -10.47 1.83
CA THR A 344 -7.39 -9.07 1.56
C THR A 344 -8.17 -8.17 2.50
N TYR A 345 -7.44 -7.43 3.34
CA TYR A 345 -7.98 -6.49 4.31
C TYR A 345 -7.73 -5.08 3.82
N SER A 346 -8.73 -4.20 3.82
CA SER A 346 -8.46 -2.79 3.52
C SER A 346 -7.58 -2.18 4.61
N ARG A 347 -6.83 -1.11 4.29
CA ARG A 347 -5.83 -0.54 5.22
C ARG A 347 -6.41 -0.23 6.60
N GLY A 348 -7.65 0.28 6.68
CA GLY A 348 -8.33 0.58 7.95
C GLY A 348 -8.54 -0.62 8.89
N PHE A 349 -8.30 -1.85 8.43
CA PHE A 349 -8.43 -3.06 9.24
C PHE A 349 -7.19 -3.36 10.10
N TYR A 350 -6.11 -2.56 10.01
CA TYR A 350 -4.92 -2.79 10.86
C TYR A 350 -5.31 -2.81 12.35
N SER A 351 -6.27 -2.00 12.79
CA SER A 351 -6.68 -1.89 14.19
C SER A 351 -7.53 -3.06 14.70
N ILE A 352 -8.08 -3.87 13.79
CA ILE A 352 -9.01 -4.96 14.15
C ILE A 352 -8.51 -6.34 13.80
N MET A 353 -7.45 -6.44 12.98
CA MET A 353 -6.81 -7.70 12.65
C MET A 353 -5.45 -7.81 13.34
N SER A 354 -5.23 -8.95 13.98
CA SER A 354 -4.00 -9.29 14.68
C SER A 354 -3.63 -10.73 14.39
N GLY A 355 -2.39 -10.96 13.98
CA GLY A 355 -2.00 -12.25 13.43
C GLY A 355 -0.51 -12.51 13.46
N ILE A 356 -0.16 -13.78 13.68
CA ILE A 356 1.21 -14.27 13.68
C ILE A 356 1.26 -15.46 12.71
N ASP A 357 2.04 -15.33 11.63
CA ASP A 357 2.37 -16.43 10.74
C ASP A 357 3.89 -16.69 10.75
N LEU A 358 4.29 -17.83 11.31
CA LEU A 358 5.68 -18.31 11.36
C LEU A 358 5.85 -19.63 10.60
N SER A 359 4.86 -19.97 9.77
CA SER A 359 4.78 -21.27 9.12
C SER A 359 5.88 -21.51 8.09
N ALA A 360 6.13 -22.77 7.74
CA ALA A 360 7.10 -23.15 6.71
C ALA A 360 8.51 -22.56 6.96
N ASN A 361 9.05 -22.84 8.14
CA ASN A 361 10.39 -22.49 8.57
C ASN A 361 11.10 -23.74 9.11
N MET A 362 12.24 -23.55 9.77
CA MET A 362 12.98 -24.59 10.49
C MET A 362 12.96 -24.37 12.01
N LEU A 363 11.91 -23.74 12.55
CA LEU A 363 11.78 -23.46 13.97
C LEU A 363 11.59 -24.78 14.74
N SER A 364 12.15 -24.86 15.95
CA SER A 364 12.26 -26.10 16.73
C SER A 364 12.14 -25.86 18.24
N GLY A 365 12.24 -26.92 19.03
CA GLY A 365 12.07 -26.85 20.47
C GLY A 365 10.61 -26.86 20.89
N GLU A 366 10.33 -26.58 22.17
CA GLU A 366 8.97 -26.55 22.69
C GLU A 366 8.29 -25.22 22.41
N ILE A 367 6.97 -25.26 22.19
CA ILE A 367 6.15 -24.05 22.13
C ILE A 367 6.02 -23.49 23.56
N SER A 368 6.47 -22.25 23.77
CA SER A 368 6.47 -21.60 25.08
C SER A 368 5.04 -21.33 25.58
N TRP A 369 4.80 -21.59 26.87
CA TRP A 369 3.49 -21.41 27.50
C TRP A 369 3.10 -19.93 27.60
N GLU A 370 4.07 -19.02 27.61
CA GLU A 370 3.91 -17.57 27.64
C GLU A 370 3.11 -17.06 26.43
N MET A 371 3.14 -17.75 25.28
CA MET A 371 2.31 -17.40 24.12
C MET A 371 0.80 -17.44 24.42
N GLY A 372 0.37 -18.17 25.45
CA GLY A 372 -1.01 -18.13 25.93
C GLY A 372 -1.48 -16.76 26.45
N ASN A 373 -0.56 -15.80 26.66
CA ASN A 373 -0.87 -14.43 27.07
C ASN A 373 -1.28 -13.52 25.89
N LEU A 374 -1.20 -13.99 24.65
CA LEU A 374 -1.56 -13.25 23.44
C LEU A 374 -3.09 -13.13 23.29
N SER A 375 -3.73 -12.40 24.20
CA SER A 375 -5.20 -12.34 24.35
C SER A 375 -5.94 -11.61 23.24
N HIS A 376 -5.24 -10.84 22.41
CA HIS A 376 -5.79 -10.07 21.29
C HIS A 376 -5.51 -10.69 19.92
N VAL A 377 -4.67 -11.72 19.82
CA VAL A 377 -4.33 -12.36 18.54
C VAL A 377 -5.52 -13.16 18.02
N LYS A 378 -5.86 -12.98 16.73
CA LYS A 378 -6.94 -13.71 16.06
C LYS A 378 -6.47 -14.90 15.24
N SER A 379 -5.23 -14.88 14.77
CA SER A 379 -4.65 -15.95 13.98
C SER A 379 -3.24 -16.28 14.41
N LEU A 380 -2.97 -17.56 14.68
CA LEU A 380 -1.64 -18.07 14.98
C LEU A 380 -1.37 -19.29 14.08
N ASN A 381 -0.37 -19.16 13.21
CA ASN A 381 0.08 -20.22 12.32
C ASN A 381 1.55 -20.56 12.61
N LEU A 382 1.78 -21.74 13.18
CA LEU A 382 3.09 -22.32 13.45
C LEU A 382 3.34 -23.57 12.59
N SER A 383 2.50 -23.83 11.59
CA SER A 383 2.54 -25.07 10.82
C SER A 383 3.83 -25.24 10.03
N HIS A 384 4.15 -26.47 9.62
CA HIS A 384 5.33 -26.78 8.80
C HIS A 384 6.63 -26.30 9.45
N ASN A 385 6.87 -26.75 10.69
CA ASN A 385 8.08 -26.51 11.47
C ASN A 385 8.52 -27.81 12.16
N PHE A 386 9.47 -27.74 13.08
CA PHE A 386 10.00 -28.86 13.86
C PHE A 386 9.69 -28.70 15.37
N PHE A 387 8.55 -28.09 15.73
CA PHE A 387 8.18 -27.94 17.15
C PHE A 387 7.89 -29.30 17.79
N ILE A 388 8.42 -29.51 18.99
CA ILE A 388 8.28 -30.72 19.80
C ILE A 388 7.52 -30.44 21.10
N GLY A 389 7.33 -31.47 21.93
CA GLY A 389 6.70 -31.34 23.24
C GLY A 389 5.17 -31.29 23.15
N GLN A 390 4.52 -30.81 24.20
CA GLN A 390 3.06 -30.75 24.29
C GLN A 390 2.53 -29.38 23.85
N ILE A 391 1.28 -29.34 23.36
CA ILE A 391 0.56 -28.09 23.12
C ILE A 391 0.32 -27.40 24.48
N PRO A 392 0.74 -26.14 24.68
CA PRO A 392 0.53 -25.47 25.96
C PRO A 392 -0.95 -25.30 26.29
N ALA A 393 -1.37 -25.79 27.46
CA ALA A 393 -2.75 -25.61 27.93
C ALA A 393 -3.12 -24.14 28.17
N THR A 394 -2.13 -23.25 28.26
CA THR A 394 -2.30 -21.80 28.37
C THR A 394 -2.86 -21.16 27.10
N PHE A 395 -2.83 -21.84 25.94
CA PHE A 395 -3.47 -21.34 24.71
C PHE A 395 -4.98 -21.15 24.89
N ALA A 396 -5.60 -21.86 25.84
CA ALA A 396 -6.99 -21.63 26.22
C ALA A 396 -7.27 -20.23 26.79
N ASN A 397 -6.25 -19.46 27.16
CA ASN A 397 -6.38 -18.09 27.64
C ASN A 397 -6.43 -17.06 26.49
N MET A 398 -6.14 -17.45 25.24
CA MET A 398 -6.18 -16.56 24.09
C MET A 398 -7.64 -16.30 23.67
N SER A 399 -8.29 -15.35 24.34
CA SER A 399 -9.74 -15.13 24.24
C SER A 399 -10.26 -14.77 22.84
N THR A 400 -9.43 -14.19 21.97
CA THR A 400 -9.85 -13.74 20.63
C THR A 400 -9.37 -14.65 19.50
N ILE A 401 -8.67 -15.76 19.77
CA ILE A 401 -8.11 -16.59 18.71
C ILE A 401 -9.24 -17.24 17.91
N GLU A 402 -9.21 -17.07 16.59
CA GLU A 402 -10.18 -17.64 15.65
C GLU A 402 -9.55 -18.77 14.83
N SER A 403 -8.24 -18.70 14.57
CA SER A 403 -7.49 -19.68 13.79
C SER A 403 -6.20 -20.08 14.51
N LEU A 404 -6.07 -21.36 14.84
CA LEU A 404 -4.86 -21.94 15.42
C LEU A 404 -4.38 -23.11 14.56
N ASP A 405 -3.26 -22.91 13.87
CA ASP A 405 -2.65 -23.92 13.02
C ASP A 405 -1.27 -24.35 13.56
N LEU A 406 -1.20 -25.60 14.01
CA LEU A 406 -0.03 -26.28 14.54
C LEU A 406 0.37 -27.51 13.68
N SER A 407 -0.28 -27.70 12.52
CA SER A 407 -0.10 -28.86 11.66
C SER A 407 1.35 -29.02 11.16
N HIS A 408 1.71 -30.22 10.73
CA HIS A 408 3.06 -30.49 10.20
C HIS A 408 4.18 -30.06 11.17
N ASN A 409 4.12 -30.57 12.40
CA ASN A 409 5.15 -30.44 13.44
C ASN A 409 5.42 -31.81 14.09
N GLU A 410 6.31 -31.85 15.09
CA GLU A 410 6.66 -33.05 15.87
C GLU A 410 6.04 -33.02 17.29
N LEU A 411 4.87 -32.41 17.43
CA LEU A 411 4.15 -32.28 18.70
C LEU A 411 3.67 -33.65 19.21
N SER A 412 3.60 -33.77 20.54
CA SER A 412 3.31 -35.02 21.25
C SER A 412 2.39 -34.78 22.45
N GLY A 413 1.92 -35.87 23.07
CA GLY A 413 1.02 -35.79 24.22
C GLY A 413 -0.44 -35.48 23.84
N PRO A 414 -1.31 -35.28 24.84
CA PRO A 414 -2.74 -35.07 24.60
C PRO A 414 -3.03 -33.62 24.14
N ILE A 415 -4.05 -33.46 23.30
CA ILE A 415 -4.62 -32.14 23.01
C ILE A 415 -5.26 -31.61 24.31
N PRO A 416 -4.89 -30.40 24.80
CA PRO A 416 -5.44 -29.85 26.03
C PRO A 416 -6.96 -29.67 25.94
N LEU A 417 -7.71 -30.33 26.84
CA LEU A 417 -9.18 -30.28 26.85
C LEU A 417 -9.74 -28.85 26.95
N LYS A 418 -9.00 -27.92 27.57
CA LYS A 418 -9.41 -26.51 27.66
C LYS A 418 -9.53 -25.83 26.29
N LEU A 419 -8.83 -26.29 25.25
CA LEU A 419 -8.97 -25.75 23.90
C LEU A 419 -10.36 -25.99 23.33
N THR A 420 -11.04 -27.10 23.70
CA THR A 420 -12.39 -27.39 23.24
C THR A 420 -13.47 -26.52 23.89
N GLN A 421 -13.09 -25.68 24.87
CA GLN A 421 -13.98 -24.77 25.58
C GLN A 421 -13.84 -23.33 25.10
N MET A 422 -12.95 -23.08 24.12
CA MET A 422 -12.75 -21.76 23.54
C MET A 422 -13.92 -21.41 22.62
N SER A 423 -14.59 -20.29 22.90
CA SER A 423 -15.77 -19.87 22.14
C SER A 423 -15.45 -19.14 20.84
N SER A 424 -14.25 -18.59 20.72
CA SER A 424 -13.78 -17.83 19.55
C SER A 424 -13.09 -18.69 18.50
N LEU A 425 -12.59 -19.87 18.87
CA LEU A 425 -11.81 -20.74 17.99
C LEU A 425 -12.70 -21.37 16.91
N GLU A 426 -12.48 -20.97 15.66
CA GLU A 426 -13.23 -21.45 14.49
C GLU A 426 -12.49 -22.56 13.74
N VAL A 427 -11.16 -22.41 13.59
CA VAL A 427 -10.31 -23.36 12.88
C VAL A 427 -9.16 -23.80 13.77
N PHE A 428 -9.06 -25.11 13.99
CA PHE A 428 -7.95 -25.75 14.70
C PHE A 428 -7.35 -26.86 13.85
N SER A 429 -6.06 -26.77 13.56
CA SER A 429 -5.31 -27.77 12.80
C SER A 429 -4.06 -28.18 13.57
N VAL A 430 -3.79 -29.49 13.63
CA VAL A 430 -2.65 -30.07 14.37
C VAL A 430 -2.11 -31.35 13.72
N ALA A 431 -2.68 -31.74 12.58
CA ALA A 431 -2.39 -33.00 11.91
C ALA A 431 -1.09 -32.96 11.09
#